data_AF-A0A454AQG1-F1
#
_entry.id   AF-A0A454AQG1-F1
#
_cell.length_a   1.000
_cell.length_b   1.000
_cell.length_c   1.000
_cell.angle_alpha   90.00
_cell.angle_beta   90.00
_cell.angle_gamma   90.00
#
_symmetry.space_group_name_H-M   'P 1'
#
loop_
_entity.id
_entity.type
_entity.pdbx_description
1 polymer ?
#
loop_
_entity_poly.entity_id
_entity_poly.type
_entity_poly.pdbx_seq_one_letter_code
_entity_poly.pdbx_strand_id
1 'polypeptide(L)'
;MTALGAVGLVLALLSVILLTVVVLKFKDKFSNKVNIAFPAAGYLLGLLGIILAAVAISKNVNPGLGDLASDPVVVIKGTAASGLVFGVLSAVVTIVAFIKFKKQQ
;
A
#
# COMPACT_ATOMS: atom_id res chain seq x y z
N MET A 1 7.42 18.32 1.15
CA MET A 1 6.84 17.18 1.90
C MET A 1 5.70 16.48 1.16
N THR A 2 5.02 17.13 0.21
CA THR A 2 3.96 16.56 -0.63
C THR A 2 4.42 15.44 -1.56
N ALA A 3 5.66 15.52 -2.09
CA ALA A 3 6.19 14.52 -3.02
C ALA A 3 6.26 13.10 -2.43
N LEU A 4 6.70 12.94 -1.18
CA LEU A 4 6.88 11.60 -0.58
C LEU A 4 5.54 10.91 -0.30
N GLY A 5 4.56 11.66 0.20
CA GLY A 5 3.19 11.16 0.41
C GLY A 5 2.50 10.85 -0.92
N ALA A 6 2.67 11.69 -1.94
CA ALA A 6 2.13 11.44 -3.27
C ALA A 6 2.77 10.20 -3.92
N VAL A 7 4.09 10.04 -3.82
CA VAL A 7 4.79 8.84 -4.32
C VAL A 7 4.30 7.59 -3.59
N GLY A 8 4.20 7.63 -2.26
CA GLY A 8 3.66 6.51 -1.47
C GLY A 8 2.22 6.14 -1.87
N LEU A 9 1.36 7.14 -2.10
CA LEU A 9 -0.01 6.94 -2.55
C LEU A 9 -0.07 6.29 -3.95
N VAL A 10 0.68 6.83 -4.91
CA VAL A 10 0.73 6.31 -6.28
C VAL A 10 1.23 4.87 -6.27
N LEU A 11 2.29 4.59 -5.52
CA LEU A 11 2.88 3.26 -5.45
C LEU A 11 1.92 2.23 -4.82
N ALA A 12 1.22 2.62 -3.75
CA ALA A 12 0.24 1.76 -3.10
C ALA A 12 -0.97 1.49 -4.01
N LEU A 13 -1.48 2.52 -4.70
CA LEU A 13 -2.55 2.37 -5.71
C LEU A 13 -2.12 1.43 -6.85
N LEU A 14 -0.92 1.65 -7.41
CA LEU A 14 -0.39 0.80 -8.48
C LEU A 14 -0.25 -0.65 -8.01
N SER A 15 0.20 -0.85 -6.78
CA SER A 15 0.37 -2.18 -6.18
C SER A 15 -0.96 -2.92 -6.04
N VAL A 16 -2.02 -2.23 -5.60
CA VAL A 16 -3.38 -2.78 -5.50
C VAL A 16 -3.95 -3.13 -6.88
N ILE A 17 -3.75 -2.26 -7.88
CA ILE A 17 -4.20 -2.53 -9.25
C ILE A 17 -3.48 -3.76 -9.81
N LEU A 18 -2.15 -3.81 -9.68
CA LEU A 18 -1.36 -4.94 -10.16
C LEU A 18 -1.74 -6.23 -9.43
N LEU A 19 -1.97 -6.19 -8.12
CA LEU A 19 -2.42 -7.36 -7.35
C LEU A 19 -3.78 -7.85 -7.83
N THR A 20 -4.70 -6.94 -8.17
CA THR A 20 -5.98 -7.27 -8.81
C THR A 20 -5.78 -8.00 -10.13
N VAL A 21 -4.90 -7.50 -10.99
CA VAL A 21 -4.59 -8.16 -12.27
C VAL A 21 -4.00 -9.56 -12.05
N VAL A 22 -3.11 -9.73 -11.06
CA VAL A 22 -2.55 -11.04 -10.70
C VAL A 22 -3.66 -11.99 -10.25
N VAL A 23 -4.55 -11.54 -9.35
CA VAL A 23 -5.65 -12.36 -8.84
C VAL A 23 -6.59 -12.79 -9.97
N LEU A 24 -6.94 -11.87 -10.88
CA LEU A 24 -7.79 -12.19 -12.02
C LEU A 24 -7.12 -13.15 -13.02
N LYS A 25 -5.82 -12.96 -13.32
CA LYS A 25 -5.07 -13.83 -14.22
C LYS A 25 -4.91 -15.26 -13.71
N PHE A 26 -4.79 -15.44 -12.40
CA PHE A 26 -4.56 -16.75 -11.78
C PHE A 26 -5.77 -17.24 -10.99
N LYS A 27 -6.99 -16.81 -11.37
CA LYS A 27 -8.25 -17.09 -10.65
C LYS A 27 -8.40 -18.58 -10.28
N ASP A 28 -8.04 -19.48 -11.18
CA ASP A 28 -8.17 -20.94 -10.98
C ASP A 28 -7.25 -21.50 -9.87
N LYS A 29 -6.17 -20.80 -9.54
CA LYS A 29 -5.22 -21.20 -8.46
C LYS A 29 -5.71 -20.81 -7.07
N PHE A 30 -6.76 -19.99 -6.95
CA PHE A 30 -7.28 -19.49 -5.66
C PHE A 30 -8.26 -20.42 -4.95
N SER A 31 -8.60 -21.60 -5.51
CA SER A 31 -9.41 -22.60 -4.79
C SER A 31 -8.75 -23.14 -3.52
N ASN A 32 -7.43 -22.98 -3.35
CA ASN A 32 -6.72 -23.36 -2.13
C ASN A 32 -6.65 -22.17 -1.15
N LYS A 33 -7.15 -22.33 0.09
CA LYS A 33 -7.19 -21.27 1.13
C LYS A 33 -5.83 -20.61 1.37
N VAL A 34 -4.74 -21.37 1.25
CA VAL A 34 -3.36 -20.87 1.41
C VAL A 34 -2.98 -19.89 0.29
N ASN A 35 -3.51 -20.07 -0.92
CA ASN A 35 -3.24 -19.18 -2.05
C ASN A 35 -4.04 -17.87 -1.97
N ILE A 36 -5.19 -17.85 -1.28
CA ILE A 36 -5.99 -16.62 -1.04
C ILE A 36 -5.36 -15.71 0.02
N ALA A 37 -4.77 -16.29 1.07
CA ALA A 37 -4.22 -15.53 2.19
C ALA A 37 -3.11 -14.55 1.75
N PHE A 38 -2.32 -14.94 0.75
CA PHE A 38 -1.16 -14.16 0.30
C PHE A 38 -1.54 -12.86 -0.43
N PRO A 39 -2.40 -12.84 -1.47
CA PRO A 39 -2.92 -11.60 -2.03
C PRO A 39 -3.80 -10.84 -1.05
N ALA A 40 -4.57 -11.50 -0.17
CA ALA A 40 -5.34 -10.79 0.84
C ALA A 40 -4.43 -9.92 1.75
N ALA A 41 -3.29 -10.46 2.19
CA ALA A 41 -2.29 -9.69 2.91
C ALA A 41 -1.71 -8.52 2.07
N GLY A 42 -1.47 -8.74 0.77
CA GLY A 42 -1.02 -7.69 -0.15
C GLY A 42 -2.01 -6.53 -0.28
N TYR A 43 -3.31 -6.80 -0.31
CA TYR A 43 -4.35 -5.77 -0.32
C TYR A 43 -4.41 -4.99 0.99
N LEU A 44 -4.33 -5.67 2.14
CA LEU A 44 -4.32 -5.02 3.44
C LEU A 44 -3.14 -4.05 3.57
N LEU A 45 -1.95 -4.47 3.13
CA LEU A 45 -0.77 -3.60 3.10
C LEU A 45 -0.94 -2.41 2.15
N GLY A 46 -1.51 -2.64 0.96
CA GLY A 46 -1.80 -1.58 0.00
C GLY A 46 -2.79 -0.55 0.55
N LEU A 47 -3.86 -1.01 1.20
CA LEU A 47 -4.86 -0.15 1.85
C LEU A 47 -4.24 0.66 2.98
N LEU A 48 -3.43 0.05 3.84
CA LEU A 48 -2.71 0.76 4.90
C LEU A 48 -1.78 1.84 4.32
N GLY A 49 -1.06 1.53 3.23
CA GLY A 49 -0.22 2.49 2.52
C GLY A 49 -1.02 3.67 1.98
N ILE A 50 -2.17 3.42 1.36
CA ILE A 50 -3.09 4.45 0.85
C ILE A 50 -3.60 5.34 1.98
N ILE A 51 -4.09 4.74 3.08
CA ILE A 51 -4.66 5.47 4.22
C ILE A 51 -3.59 6.38 4.84
N LEU A 52 -2.39 5.86 5.12
CA LEU A 52 -1.31 6.64 5.73
C LEU A 52 -0.83 7.76 4.80
N ALA A 53 -0.66 7.48 3.51
CA ALA A 53 -0.31 8.51 2.54
C ALA A 53 -1.39 9.60 2.43
N ALA A 54 -2.67 9.22 2.41
CA ALA A 54 -3.79 10.16 2.37
C ALA A 54 -3.90 11.01 3.65
N VAL A 55 -3.66 10.42 4.83
CA VAL A 55 -3.61 11.15 6.10
C VAL A 55 -2.46 12.15 6.11
N ALA A 56 -1.28 11.75 5.64
CA ALA A 56 -0.12 12.64 5.56
C ALA A 56 -0.36 13.82 4.59
N ILE A 57 -0.99 13.58 3.45
CA ILE A 57 -1.38 14.63 2.50
C ILE A 57 -2.44 15.54 3.14
N SER A 58 -3.48 14.98 3.75
CA SER A 58 -4.57 15.75 4.36
C SER A 58 -4.09 16.66 5.49
N LYS A 59 -3.19 16.18 6.36
CA LYS A 59 -2.58 16.98 7.42
C LYS A 59 -1.62 18.06 6.90
N ASN A 60 -1.03 17.86 5.73
CA ASN A 60 -0.16 18.85 5.08
C ASN A 60 -1.00 19.98 4.44
N VAL A 61 -2.13 19.63 3.83
CA VAL A 61 -3.02 20.59 3.15
C VAL A 61 -3.93 21.32 4.13
N ASN A 62 -4.33 20.69 5.24
CA ASN A 62 -5.17 21.30 6.27
C ASN A 62 -4.51 21.21 7.67
N PRO A 63 -3.68 22.19 8.05
CA PRO A 63 -2.86 22.12 9.26
C PRO A 63 -3.66 22.16 10.57
N GLY A 64 -4.94 22.57 10.55
CA GLY A 64 -5.82 22.52 11.74
C GLY A 64 -6.10 21.12 12.28
N LEU A 65 -5.78 20.06 11.53
CA LEU A 65 -5.75 18.66 12.04
C LEU A 65 -4.41 18.27 12.71
N GLY A 66 -3.40 19.14 12.63
CA GLY A 66 -2.06 18.95 13.20
C GLY A 66 -1.91 19.47 14.63
N ASP A 67 -2.80 20.35 15.09
CA ASP A 67 -2.72 21.03 16.40
C ASP A 67 -2.80 20.10 17.62
N LEU A 68 -3.11 18.81 17.44
CA LEU A 68 -3.09 17.82 18.53
C LEU A 68 -1.71 17.17 18.77
N ALA A 69 -0.69 17.51 17.97
CA ALA A 69 0.65 16.93 18.12
C ALA A 69 1.69 17.98 18.50
N SER A 70 2.56 17.65 19.46
CA SER A 70 3.64 18.52 19.96
C SER A 70 4.64 18.96 18.87
N ASP A 71 4.69 18.24 17.75
CA ASP A 71 5.40 18.64 16.53
C ASP A 71 4.69 18.05 15.27
N PRO A 72 3.75 18.80 14.66
CA PRO A 72 2.92 18.30 13.56
C PRO A 72 3.75 17.92 12.32
N VAL A 73 4.90 18.56 12.12
CA VAL A 73 5.76 18.31 10.96
C VAL A 73 6.39 16.92 11.03
N VAL A 74 6.85 16.51 12.21
CA VAL A 74 7.45 15.19 12.43
C VAL A 74 6.41 14.08 12.22
N VAL A 75 5.20 14.28 12.72
CA VAL A 75 4.09 13.32 12.56
C VAL A 75 3.70 13.19 11.08
N ILE A 76 3.61 14.28 10.33
CA ILE A 76 3.28 14.25 8.89
C ILE A 76 4.37 13.50 8.10
N LYS A 77 5.65 13.77 8.38
CA LYS A 77 6.78 13.06 7.76
C LYS A 77 6.78 11.57 8.09
N GLY A 78 6.58 11.22 9.37
CA GLY A 78 6.50 9.83 9.83
C GLY A 78 5.35 9.09 9.14
N THR A 79 4.17 9.72 9.05
CA THR A 79 3.00 9.13 8.39
C THR A 79 3.24 8.93 6.88
N ALA A 80 3.85 9.91 6.19
CA ALA A 80 4.20 9.79 4.78
C ALA A 80 5.23 8.68 4.54
N ALA A 81 6.24 8.57 5.42
CA ALA A 81 7.25 7.51 5.34
C ALA A 81 6.63 6.13 5.57
N SER A 82 5.74 5.98 6.56
CA SER A 82 5.00 4.73 6.77
C SER A 82 4.13 4.39 5.57
N GLY A 83 3.40 5.34 4.99
CA GLY A 83 2.61 5.14 3.77
C GLY A 83 3.46 4.61 2.61
N LEU A 84 4.67 5.14 2.45
CA LEU A 84 5.62 4.66 1.45
C LEU A 84 6.13 3.24 1.77
N VAL A 85 6.48 2.94 3.02
CA VAL A 85 6.93 1.60 3.44
C VAL A 85 5.85 0.55 3.17
N PHE A 86 4.60 0.81 3.57
CA PHE A 86 3.48 -0.10 3.31
C PHE A 86 3.17 -0.25 1.82
N GLY A 87 3.28 0.84 1.05
CA GLY A 87 3.19 0.80 -0.42
C GLY A 87 4.25 -0.09 -1.06
N VAL A 88 5.52 0.03 -0.65
CA VAL A 88 6.62 -0.81 -1.12
C VAL A 88 6.41 -2.27 -0.73
N LEU A 89 6.00 -2.55 0.52
CA LEU A 89 5.69 -3.92 0.97
C LEU A 89 4.57 -4.54 0.15
N SER A 90 3.51 -3.77 -0.15
CA SER A 90 2.43 -4.23 -1.04
C SER A 90 2.96 -4.56 -2.43
N ALA A 91 3.81 -3.71 -3.02
CA ALA A 91 4.44 -3.97 -4.32
C ALA A 91 5.26 -5.27 -4.33
N VAL A 92 6.06 -5.50 -3.28
CA VAL A 92 6.86 -6.72 -3.13
C VAL A 92 5.96 -7.96 -3.06
N VAL A 93 4.89 -7.91 -2.25
CA VAL A 93 3.91 -9.01 -2.17
C VAL A 93 3.28 -9.27 -3.54
N THR A 94 2.94 -8.23 -4.29
CA THR A 94 2.41 -8.37 -5.65
C THR A 94 3.38 -9.06 -6.60
N ILE A 95 4.67 -8.67 -6.59
CA ILE A 95 5.71 -9.29 -7.43
C ILE A 95 5.92 -10.75 -7.04
N VAL A 96 6.02 -11.04 -5.74
CA VAL A 96 6.20 -12.40 -5.24
C VAL A 96 5.00 -13.28 -5.60
N ALA A 97 3.78 -12.76 -5.45
CA ALA A 97 2.56 -13.45 -5.86
C ALA A 97 2.61 -13.79 -7.36
N PHE A 98 2.96 -12.81 -8.20
CA PHE A 98 3.07 -13.03 -9.64
C PHE A 98 4.11 -14.10 -10.00
N ILE A 99 5.32 -14.04 -9.43
CA ILE A 99 6.38 -15.03 -9.69
C ILE A 99 5.94 -16.42 -9.20
N LYS A 100 5.37 -16.51 -8.00
CA LYS A 100 4.91 -17.76 -7.41
C LYS A 100 3.84 -18.43 -8.26
N PHE A 101 2.84 -17.67 -8.72
CA PHE A 101 1.76 -18.21 -9.55
C PHE A 101 2.21 -18.51 -10.99
N LYS A 102 3.12 -17.72 -11.55
CA LYS A 102 3.73 -18.00 -12.86
C LYS A 102 4.57 -19.28 -12.85
N LYS A 103 5.35 -19.55 -11.78
CA LYS A 103 6.11 -20.81 -11.63
C LYS A 103 5.23 -22.05 -11.42
N GLN A 104 3.96 -21.86 -11.09
CA GLN A 104 2.98 -22.94 -10.95
C GLN A 104 2.20 -23.21 -12.25
N GLN A 105 2.41 -22.43 -13.32
CA GLN A 105 1.98 -22.80 -14.68
C GLN A 105 2.95 -23.83 -15.26
#